data_AF-A0A439U3C7-F1
#
_entry.id   AF-A0A439U3C7-F1
#
_cell.length_a   1.000
_cell.length_b   1.000
_cell.length_c   1.000
_cell.angle_alpha   90.00
_cell.angle_beta   90.00
_cell.angle_gamma   90.00
#
_symmetry.space_group_name_H-M   'P 1'
#
loop_
_entity.id
_entity.type
_entity.pdbx_description
1 polymer ?
#
loop_
_entity_poly.entity_id
_entity_poly.type
_entity_poly.pdbx_seq_one_letter_code
_entity_poly.pdbx_strand_id
1 'polypeptide(L)' 'MSEFSYARRPRNSAIPGEMPYEVTAFAEKHGLTERAAEVLLVANGPSRVACDAAANAFIQAVEMRNKH' A
#
# COMPACT_ATOMS: atom_id res chain seq x y z
N MET A 1 23.79 -4.50 -30.63
CA MET A 1 23.98 -4.38 -29.17
C MET A 1 23.30 -3.10 -28.69
N SER A 2 21.97 -3.10 -28.75
CA SER A 2 21.06 -1.98 -28.49
C SER A 2 19.83 -2.62 -27.79
N GLU A 3 19.18 -2.07 -26.77
CA GLU A 3 19.18 -0.76 -26.15
C GLU A 3 18.94 -0.93 -24.65
N PHE A 4 19.31 0.10 -23.89
CA PHE A 4 18.85 0.35 -22.54
C PHE A 4 17.31 0.31 -22.46
N SER A 5 16.73 -0.87 -22.21
CA SER A 5 15.33 -1.00 -21.82
C SER A 5 15.18 -0.66 -20.34
N TYR A 6 15.29 0.64 -20.02
CA TYR A 6 14.69 1.23 -18.82
C TYR A 6 13.16 1.28 -18.96
N ALA A 7 12.53 0.15 -19.30
CA ALA A 7 11.11 0.00 -19.07
C ALA A 7 10.94 -0.21 -17.56
N ARG A 8 10.74 0.91 -16.83
CA ARG A 8 10.03 0.86 -15.54
C ARG A 8 8.80 -0.02 -15.79
N ARG A 9 8.84 -1.27 -15.32
CA ARG A 9 7.65 -2.13 -15.30
C ARG A 9 6.55 -1.25 -14.71
N PRO A 10 5.38 -1.09 -15.37
CA PRO A 10 4.28 -0.37 -14.75
C PRO A 10 4.04 -1.04 -13.40
N ARG A 11 4.40 -0.35 -12.32
CA ARG A 11 4.49 -0.95 -10.98
C ARG A 11 3.10 -1.33 -10.43
N ASN A 12 2.05 -0.88 -11.12
CA ASN A 12 0.66 -1.04 -10.73
C ASN A 12 -0.20 -1.09 -11.99
N SER A 13 -0.44 -2.28 -12.51
CA SER A 13 -1.77 -2.61 -13.02
C SER A 13 -2.51 -3.26 -11.85
N ALA A 14 -2.93 -2.43 -10.88
CA ALA A 14 -3.87 -2.91 -9.86
C ALA A 14 -5.16 -3.23 -10.61
N ILE A 15 -5.33 -4.49 -11.00
CA ILE A 15 -6.57 -4.97 -11.58
C ILE A 15 -7.61 -4.78 -10.48
N PRO A 16 -8.70 -4.03 -10.69
CA PRO A 16 -9.78 -3.90 -9.71
C PRO A 16 -10.40 -5.29 -9.50
N GLY A 17 -9.92 -6.02 -8.50
CA GLY A 17 -10.21 -7.44 -8.30
C GLY A 17 -9.04 -8.26 -7.73
N GLU A 18 -7.79 -7.79 -7.86
CA GLU A 18 -6.59 -8.46 -7.29
C GLU A 18 -6.00 -7.70 -6.10
N MET A 19 -6.82 -6.93 -5.36
CA MET A 19 -6.31 -6.31 -4.15
C MET A 19 -5.89 -7.40 -3.15
N PRO A 20 -4.71 -7.26 -2.50
CA PRO A 20 -4.17 -8.31 -1.63
C PRO A 20 -5.07 -8.58 -0.43
N TYR A 21 -5.81 -7.55 -0.04
CA TYR A 21 -6.75 -7.53 1.07
C TYR A 21 -8.04 -6.88 0.63
N GLU A 22 -9.13 -7.27 1.29
CA GLU A 22 -10.34 -6.48 1.36
C GLU A 22 -10.06 -5.25 2.25
N VAL A 23 -10.65 -4.10 1.91
CA VAL A 23 -10.33 -2.80 2.50
C VAL A 23 -10.69 -2.77 3.99
N THR A 24 -11.90 -3.23 4.35
CA THR A 24 -12.38 -3.25 5.73
C THR A 24 -11.52 -4.20 6.58
N ALA A 25 -11.21 -5.40 6.10
CA ALA A 25 -10.35 -6.36 6.81
C ALA A 25 -8.92 -5.82 7.02
N PHE A 26 -8.36 -5.08 6.05
CA PHE A 26 -7.06 -4.43 6.20
C PHE A 26 -7.11 -3.28 7.20
N ALA A 27 -8.18 -2.49 7.18
CA ALA A 27 -8.40 -1.39 8.11
C ALA A 27 -8.49 -1.90 9.55
N GLU A 28 -9.29 -2.95 9.79
CA GLU A 28 -9.43 -3.58 11.11
C GLU A 28 -8.11 -4.16 11.61
N LYS A 29 -7.37 -4.88 10.77
CA LYS A 29 -6.09 -5.50 11.13
C LYS A 29 -5.07 -4.47 11.65
N HIS A 30 -5.04 -3.29 11.04
CA HIS A 30 -4.03 -2.26 11.32
C HIS A 30 -4.55 -1.09 12.14
N GLY A 31 -5.82 -1.11 12.58
CA GLY A 31 -6.44 0.00 13.32
C GLY A 31 -6.53 1.29 12.50
N LEU A 32 -6.72 1.18 11.19
CA LEU A 32 -6.80 2.29 10.25
C LEU A 32 -8.25 2.63 9.91
N THR A 33 -8.46 3.81 9.33
CA THR A 33 -9.73 4.10 8.65
C THR A 33 -9.76 3.40 7.29
N GLU A 34 -10.96 3.04 6.81
CA GLU A 34 -11.12 2.40 5.49
C GLU A 34 -10.51 3.24 4.36
N ARG A 35 -10.62 4.57 4.46
CA ARG A 35 -10.00 5.47 3.48
C ARG A 35 -8.47 5.41 3.48
N ALA A 36 -7.84 5.29 4.66
CA ALA A 36 -6.39 5.11 4.74
C ALA A 36 -5.98 3.72 4.22
N ALA A 37 -6.76 2.68 4.53
CA ALA A 37 -6.56 1.34 4.02
C ALA A 37 -6.61 1.29 2.48
N GLU A 38 -7.64 1.88 1.86
CA GLU A 38 -7.78 1.94 0.40
C GLU A 38 -6.55 2.58 -0.25
N VAL A 39 -6.10 3.73 0.25
CA VAL A 39 -4.92 4.44 -0.27
C VAL A 39 -3.67 3.56 -0.17
N LEU A 40 -3.46 2.89 0.96
CA LEU A 40 -2.29 2.04 1.17
C LEU A 40 -2.30 0.81 0.24
N LEU A 41 -3.46 0.17 0.06
CA LEU A 41 -3.60 -0.98 -0.83
C LEU A 41 -3.36 -0.58 -2.30
N VAL A 42 -3.96 0.53 -2.75
CA VAL A 42 -3.78 1.04 -4.11
C VAL A 42 -2.33 1.47 -4.37
N ALA A 43 -1.68 2.13 -3.41
CA ALA A 43 -0.32 2.65 -3.59
C ALA A 43 0.75 1.55 -3.64
N ASN A 44 0.57 0.46 -2.89
CA ASN A 44 1.58 -0.60 -2.77
C ASN A 44 1.33 -1.81 -3.70
N GLY A 45 0.15 -1.88 -4.32
CA GLY A 45 -0.20 -2.95 -5.24
C GLY A 45 -0.50 -4.28 -4.53
N PRO A 46 -0.54 -5.41 -5.25
CA PRO A 46 -1.06 -6.69 -4.77
C PRO A 46 -0.18 -7.44 -3.74
N SER A 47 0.92 -6.84 -3.28
CA SER A 47 1.82 -7.49 -2.33
C SER A 47 1.34 -7.28 -0.89
N ARG A 48 0.87 -8.35 -0.25
CA ARG A 48 0.47 -8.34 1.18
C ARG A 48 1.59 -7.83 2.09
N VAL A 49 2.82 -8.31 1.86
CA VAL A 49 4.00 -7.92 2.64
C VAL A 49 4.30 -6.43 2.49
N ALA A 50 4.22 -5.89 1.27
CA ALA A 50 4.43 -4.46 1.04
C ALA A 50 3.34 -3.60 1.68
N CYS A 51 2.07 -4.04 1.60
CA CYS A 51 0.95 -3.35 2.24
C CYS A 51 1.10 -3.32 3.76
N ASP A 52 1.45 -4.45 4.40
CA ASP A 52 1.65 -4.51 5.84
C ASP A 52 2.82 -3.62 6.29
N ALA A 53 3.94 -3.62 5.56
CA ALA A 53 5.07 -2.73 5.83
C ALA A 53 4.66 -1.26 5.70
N ALA A 54 3.87 -0.91 4.70
CA ALA A 54 3.38 0.45 4.49
C ALA A 54 2.40 0.91 5.59
N ALA A 55 1.50 0.03 6.05
CA ALA A 55 0.61 0.32 7.18
C ALA A 55 1.40 0.62 8.46
N ASN A 56 2.40 -0.22 8.78
CA ASN A 56 3.26 -0.01 9.95
C ASN A 56 4.00 1.35 9.87
N ALA A 57 4.55 1.68 8.71
CA ALA A 57 5.22 2.96 8.51
C ALA A 57 4.25 4.16 8.63
N PHE A 58 3.03 4.02 8.09
CA PHE A 58 2.00 5.04 8.17
C PHE A 58 1.59 5.33 9.63
N ILE A 59 1.35 4.28 10.42
CA ILE A 59 0.97 4.41 11.84
C ILE A 59 2.08 5.14 12.61
N GLN A 60 3.34 4.72 12.45
CA GLN A 60 4.48 5.37 13.10
C GLN A 60 4.59 6.86 12.72
N ALA A 61 4.38 7.20 11.45
CA ALA A 61 4.41 8.58 11.00
C ALA A 61 3.28 9.43 11.62
N VAL A 62 2.08 8.89 11.74
CA VAL A 62 0.93 9.56 12.39
C VAL A 62 1.19 9.76 13.88
N GLU A 63 1.71 8.74 14.57
CA GLU A 63 2.08 8.85 15.99
C GLU A 63 3.16 9.90 16.22
N MET A 64 4.18 9.95 15.37
CA MET A 64 5.24 10.97 15.45
C MET A 64 4.68 12.37 15.24
N ARG A 65 3.74 12.55 14.30
CA ARG A 65 3.07 13.83 14.06
C ARG A 65 2.23 14.29 15.26
N ASN A 66 1.53 13.38 15.93
CA ASN A 66 0.65 13.71 17.06
C ASN A 66 1.41 14.03 18.36
N LYS A 67 2.73 13.79 18.41
CA LYS A 67 3.58 14.08 19.57
C LYS A 67 4.16 15.51 19.56
N HIS A 68 3.90 16.30 18.52
CA HIS A 68 4.25 17.72 18.41
C HIS A 68 2.99 18.58 18.51
#